data_AF-A0A5J4FB96-F1
#
_entry.id   AF-A0A5J4FB96-F1
#
_cell.length_a   1.000
_cell.length_b   1.000
_cell.length_c   1.000
_cell.angle_alpha   90.00
_cell.angle_beta   90.00
_cell.angle_gamma   90.00
#
_symmetry.space_group_name_H-M   'P 1'
#
loop_
_entity.id
_entity.type
_entity.pdbx_description
1 polymer ?
#
loop_
_entity_poly.entity_id
_entity_poly.type
_entity_poly.pdbx_seq_one_letter_code
_entity_poly.pdbx_strand_id
1 'polypeptide(L)' 'MISLEQALNTVEQLSLEQQEMLLEILQNRLLDIRRQEIARDAKESINAFHQGEFKPQPLEIILRELRETLE' A
#
# COMPACT_ATOMS: atom_id res chain seq x y z
N MET A 1 14.28 -11.62 15.00
CA MET A 1 12.91 -11.42 14.49
C MET A 1 11.98 -11.84 15.61
N ILE A 2 11.09 -10.98 16.09
CA ILE A 2 10.12 -11.37 17.12
C ILE A 2 8.97 -12.12 16.43
N SER A 3 8.39 -13.14 17.07
CA SER A 3 7.17 -13.76 16.54
C SER A 3 5.97 -12.83 16.73
N LEU A 4 4.92 -13.00 15.93
CA LEU A 4 3.67 -12.27 16.12
C LEU A 4 3.09 -12.50 17.53
N GLU A 5 3.16 -13.72 18.02
CA GLU A 5 2.72 -14.09 19.37
C GLU A 5 3.51 -13.34 20.46
N GLN A 6 4.84 -13.24 20.33
CA GLN A 6 5.66 -12.45 21.24
C GLN A 6 5.32 -10.95 21.21
N ALA A 7 4.99 -10.43 20.03
CA ALA A 7 4.55 -9.04 19.88
C ALA A 7 3.22 -8.80 20.61
N LEU A 8 2.24 -9.69 20.43
CA LEU A 8 0.93 -9.61 21.10
C LEU A 8 1.10 -9.65 22.63
N ASN A 9 1.86 -10.62 23.14
CA ASN A 9 2.14 -10.72 24.59
C ASN A 9 2.81 -9.47 25.15
N THR A 10 3.58 -8.74 24.35
CA THR A 10 4.21 -7.47 24.77
C THR A 10 3.20 -6.32 24.78
N VAL A 11 2.30 -6.28 23.80
CA VAL A 11 1.21 -5.28 23.75
C VAL A 11 0.23 -5.47 24.90
N GLU A 12 -0.07 -6.72 25.27
CA GLU A 12 -0.95 -7.05 26.40
C GLU A 12 -0.41 -6.58 27.75
N GLN A 13 0.90 -6.33 27.88
CA GLN A 13 1.51 -5.76 29.09
C GLN A 13 1.29 -4.25 29.23
N LEU A 14 0.85 -3.57 28.16
CA LEU A 14 0.53 -2.14 28.20
C LEU A 14 -0.82 -1.92 28.87
N SER A 15 -1.00 -0.74 29.48
CA SER A 15 -2.34 -0.31 29.93
C SER A 15 -3.30 -0.17 28.75
N LEU A 16 -4.61 -0.26 29.00
CA LEU A 16 -5.63 -0.15 27.95
C LEU A 16 -5.47 1.14 27.11
N GLU A 17 -5.25 2.28 27.77
CA GLU A 17 -5.01 3.57 27.12
C GLU A 17 -3.78 3.51 26.19
N GLN A 18 -2.69 2.90 26.65
CA GLN A 18 -1.48 2.75 25.83
C GLN A 18 -1.67 1.78 24.66
N GLN A 19 -2.50 0.74 24.81
CA GLN A 19 -2.85 -0.16 23.72
C GLN A 19 -3.65 0.58 22.63
N GLU A 20 -4.61 1.43 23.03
CA GLU A 20 -5.39 2.27 22.11
C GLU A 20 -4.48 3.27 21.38
N MET A 21 -3.58 3.96 22.10
CA MET A 21 -2.59 4.85 21.48
C MET A 21 -1.68 4.12 20.49
N LEU A 22 -1.23 2.91 20.84
CA LEU A 22 -0.38 2.11 19.95
C LEU A 22 -1.12 1.75 18.66
N LEU A 23 -2.40 1.40 18.75
CA LEU A 23 -3.23 1.07 17.59
C LEU A 23 -3.34 2.26 16.64
N GLU A 24 -3.59 3.47 17.16
CA GLU A 24 -3.63 4.70 16.36
C GLU A 24 -2.28 4.98 15.67
N ILE A 25 -1.17 4.88 16.42
CA ILE A 25 0.18 5.08 15.86
C ILE A 25 0.46 4.09 14.74
N LEU A 26 0.15 2.81 14.94
CA LEU A 26 0.38 1.77 13.95
C LEU A 26 -0.47 1.99 12.70
N GLN A 27 -1.74 2.37 12.87
CA GLN A 27 -2.64 2.68 11.76
C GLN A 27 -2.09 3.82 10.92
N ASN A 28 -1.65 4.92 11.55
CA ASN A 28 -1.06 6.05 10.84
C ASN A 28 0.22 5.67 10.10
N ARG A 29 1.10 4.88 10.71
CA ARG A 29 2.32 4.40 10.05
C ARG A 29 2.02 3.52 8.84
N LEU A 30 1.03 2.63 8.93
CA LEU A 30 0.62 1.77 7.81
C LEU A 30 0.04 2.60 6.66
N LEU A 31 -0.72 3.64 6.96
CA LEU A 31 -1.22 4.57 5.94
C LEU A 31 -0.07 5.31 5.25
N ASP A 32 0.93 5.78 6.00
CA ASP A 32 2.08 6.48 5.43
C ASP A 32 2.94 5.57 4.56
N ILE A 33 3.15 4.31 4.96
CA ILE A 33 3.85 3.31 4.13
C ILE A 33 3.10 3.10 2.81
N ARG A 34 1.78 2.87 2.86
CA ARG A 34 0.97 2.71 1.63
C ARG A 34 1.03 3.95 0.74
N ARG A 35 1.00 5.16 1.32
CA ARG A 35 1.13 6.41 0.56
C ARG A 35 2.49 6.51 -0.12
N GLN A 36 3.57 6.12 0.55
CA GLN A 36 4.91 6.11 -0.02
C GLN A 36 5.03 5.10 -1.17
N GLU A 37 4.45 3.91 -1.02
CA GLU A 37 4.38 2.90 -2.09
C GLU A 37 3.64 3.45 -3.31
N ILE A 38 2.43 3.98 -3.12
CA ILE A 38 1.64 4.59 -4.21
C ILE A 38 2.42 5.73 -4.89
N ALA A 39 3.07 6.59 -4.11
CA ALA A 39 3.85 7.71 -4.65
C ALA A 39 5.07 7.24 -5.46
N ARG A 40 5.76 6.18 -4.99
CA ARG A 40 6.86 5.57 -5.71
C ARG A 40 6.37 4.98 -7.04
N ASP A 41 5.35 4.15 -6.98
CA ASP A 41 4.83 3.43 -8.15
C ASP A 41 4.28 4.42 -9.21
N ALA A 42 3.62 5.50 -8.77
CA ALA A 42 3.19 6.59 -9.65
C ALA A 42 4.38 7.30 -10.32
N LYS A 43 5.45 7.59 -9.55
CA LYS A 43 6.66 8.23 -10.08
C LYS A 43 7.35 7.34 -11.11
N GLU A 44 7.46 6.04 -10.84
CA GLU A 44 8.03 5.06 -11.77
C GLU A 44 7.20 5.00 -13.06
N SER A 45 5.87 4.93 -12.93
CA SER A 45 4.96 4.90 -14.08
C SER A 45 5.08 6.17 -14.94
N ILE A 46 5.08 7.36 -14.34
CA ILE A 46 5.20 8.62 -15.07
C ILE A 46 6.55 8.71 -15.79
N ASN A 47 7.64 8.26 -15.14
CA ASN A 47 8.96 8.25 -15.77
C ASN A 47 8.99 7.32 -16.98
N ALA A 48 8.49 6.08 -16.86
CA ALA A 48 8.42 5.12 -17.96
C ALA A 48 7.60 5.66 -19.14
N PHE A 49 6.50 6.38 -18.86
CA PHE A 49 5.72 7.06 -19.90
C PHE A 49 6.54 8.11 -20.64
N HIS A 50 7.23 8.99 -19.93
CA HIS A 50 8.07 10.02 -20.54
C HIS A 50 9.28 9.46 -21.30
N GLN A 51 9.80 8.30 -20.89
CA GLN A 51 10.85 7.58 -21.61
C GLN A 51 10.34 6.83 -22.86
N GLY A 52 9.02 6.81 -23.09
CA GLY A 52 8.41 6.11 -24.23
C GLY A 52 8.40 4.59 -24.09
N GLU A 53 8.50 4.07 -22.87
CA GLU A 53 8.51 2.63 -22.59
C GLU A 53 7.12 1.99 -22.82
N PHE A 54 6.06 2.81 -22.77
CA PHE A 54 4.69 2.37 -23.06
C PHE A 54 4.31 2.52 -24.52
N LYS A 55 3.65 1.49 -25.06
CA LYS A 55 3.08 1.52 -26.40
C LYS A 55 1.72 2.22 -26.37
N PRO A 56 1.46 3.19 -27.26
CA PRO A 56 0.10 3.75 -27.41
C PRO A 56 -0.89 2.65 -27.76
N GLN A 57 -2.03 2.63 -27.08
CA GLN A 57 -3.13 1.69 -27.34
C GLN A 57 -4.46 2.44 -27.40
N PRO A 58 -5.41 2.02 -28.27
CA PRO A 58 -6.75 2.58 -28.28
C PRO A 58 -7.48 2.32 -26.96
N LEU A 59 -8.25 3.31 -26.50
CA LEU A 59 -8.99 3.24 -25.24
C LEU A 59 -9.95 2.04 -25.20
N GLU A 60 -10.55 1.68 -26.34
CA GLU A 60 -11.51 0.58 -26.46
C GLU A 60 -10.88 -0.78 -26.18
N ILE A 61 -9.58 -0.93 -26.45
CA ILE A 61 -8.83 -2.15 -26.14
C ILE A 61 -8.55 -2.21 -24.63
N ILE A 62 -8.03 -1.11 -24.07
CA ILE A 62 -7.73 -1.02 -22.63
C ILE A 62 -8.99 -1.26 -21.78
N LEU A 63 -10.12 -0.66 -22.16
CA LEU A 63 -11.39 -0.84 -21.44
C LEU A 63 -11.93 -2.26 -21.51
N ARG A 64 -11.65 -2.99 -22.60
CA ARG A 64 -12.05 -4.40 -22.73
C ARG A 64 -11.21 -5.28 -21.81
N GLU A 65 -9.90 -5.14 -21.87
CA GLU A 65 -8.95 -5.86 -21.01
C GLU A 65 -9.25 -5.62 -19.53
N LEU A 66 -9.54 -4.38 -19.15
CA LEU A 66 -9.89 -4.03 -17.77
C LEU A 66 -11.17 -4.74 -17.29
N ARG A 67 -12.20 -4.82 -18.14
CA ARG A 67 -13.45 -5.53 -17.80
C ARG A 67 -13.21 -7.02 -17.64
N GLU A 68 -12.47 -7.63 -18.56
CA GLU A 68 -12.12 -9.06 -18.50
C GLU A 68 -11.30 -9.44 -17.27
N THR A 69 -10.53 -8.50 -16.70
CA THR A 69 -9.70 -8.74 -15.51
C THR A 69 -10.47 -8.59 -14.19
N LEU A 70 -11.61 -7.87 -14.21
CA LEU A 70 -12.43 -7.58 -13.04
C LEU A 70 -13.64 -8.52 -12.87
N GLU A 71 -13.90 -9.38 -13.86
CA GLU A 71 -14.88 -10.49 -13.82
C GLU A 71 -14.25 -11.77 -13.24
#